data_AF-A0A2E0XXC0-F1
#
_entry.id   AF-A0A2E0XXC0-F1
#
_cell.length_a   1.000
_cell.length_b   1.000
_cell.length_c   1.000
_cell.angle_alpha   90.00
_cell.angle_beta   90.00
_cell.angle_gamma   90.00
#
_symmetry.space_group_name_H-M   'P 1'
#
loop_
_entity.id
_entity.type
_entity.pdbx_description
1 polymer ?
#
loop_
_entity_poly.entity_id
_entity_poly.type
_entity_poly.pdbx_seq_one_letter_code
_entity_poly.pdbx_strand_id
1 'polypeptide(L)'
;MTVHGSRMTLISTLLAATASVAAAGESRVIPVEARLDSIDVLSINHAPSDPLSTVTDRRPLLRGDCPSEIHTLTDSDFGPGQYVLQAGFEEGESAAISFSLPAEAFPVRLDLAEILFATFNSTVQTTTEWSFKAYSGKPDTGSLVAEYSSDGVILPHLVMPPGTNGTIIAFGIDPTDPNQIFIPDNGSGEITIAFRIDAHNMPGSPCLSPPNENMNAFPATDTSGLQFPAGNWLDLVDGAFCICGVGWRSFQQLPTLCRPSGDWVIRATLTPFNCGGSVGACCTSDGSCSDLTEIECEVISGDFQGDGTICSDLQCPEPTAACCVPSTGECVDASESLCNAFSGTWWSGQSCADIVCFPVGACCLPDGSCVPDSTPESCVAFSGTFQGDATDCDVVECPEPEGWCCTDTGDCFELTQATCLAFGGIYGGDGSTCIDPDACDDSSDCVGDTTGDGVVNVDDVLDVLANYGSDGSSGDADGDNDVDVDDVLLVINGWGDC
;
A
#
# COMPACT_ATOMS: atom_id res chain seq x y z
N MET A 1 -13.14 -73.66 92.46
CA MET A 1 -14.05 -73.65 91.29
C MET A 1 -14.17 -72.22 90.78
N THR A 2 -13.97 -72.02 89.48
CA THR A 2 -14.49 -70.92 88.62
C THR A 2 -14.34 -69.42 89.00
N VAL A 3 -13.80 -68.67 87.99
CA VAL A 3 -14.19 -67.29 87.54
C VAL A 3 -13.65 -66.13 88.41
N HIS A 4 -13.05 -65.03 87.91
CA HIS A 4 -12.61 -64.55 86.56
C HIS A 4 -11.35 -63.63 86.75
N GLY A 5 -10.65 -63.06 85.76
CA GLY A 5 -10.83 -63.02 84.29
C GLY A 5 -11.05 -61.60 83.72
N SER A 6 -9.98 -60.81 83.47
CA SER A 6 -10.03 -59.59 82.64
C SER A 6 -8.67 -59.30 81.98
N ARG A 7 -8.69 -58.68 80.79
CA ARG A 7 -7.60 -58.67 79.79
C ARG A 7 -6.77 -57.37 79.78
N MET A 8 -5.52 -57.47 79.31
CA MET A 8 -4.84 -56.40 78.58
C MET A 8 -3.92 -57.03 77.51
N THR A 9 -3.94 -56.51 76.28
CA THR A 9 -3.28 -57.12 75.11
C THR A 9 -1.92 -56.46 74.83
N LEU A 10 -0.90 -57.26 74.50
CA LEU A 10 0.43 -56.75 74.15
C LEU A 10 0.47 -56.14 72.74
N ILE A 11 1.24 -55.06 72.60
CA ILE A 11 1.84 -54.62 71.33
C ILE A 11 3.34 -54.90 71.45
N SER A 12 3.92 -55.65 70.50
CA SER A 12 5.36 -55.96 70.48
C SER A 12 6.08 -55.03 69.53
N THR A 13 7.19 -54.47 70.00
CA THR A 13 8.10 -53.59 69.25
C THR A 13 8.86 -54.33 68.15
N LEU A 14 9.15 -53.62 67.05
CA LEU A 14 10.24 -53.98 66.13
C LEU A 14 11.18 -52.76 65.98
N LEU A 15 12.49 -53.01 66.05
CA LEU A 15 13.53 -52.00 65.96
C LEU A 15 13.63 -51.43 64.53
N ALA A 16 13.64 -50.11 64.39
CA ALA A 16 14.14 -49.42 63.20
C ALA A 16 15.57 -48.92 63.49
N ALA A 17 16.51 -49.25 62.61
CA ALA A 17 17.88 -48.77 62.71
C ALA A 17 17.95 -47.27 62.36
N THR A 18 18.61 -46.48 63.20
CA THR A 18 18.85 -45.05 62.94
C THR A 18 19.94 -44.88 61.89
N ALA A 19 19.55 -44.81 60.61
CA ALA A 19 20.40 -44.25 59.58
C ALA A 19 20.43 -42.72 59.73
N SER A 20 21.57 -42.17 60.15
CA SER A 20 21.81 -40.74 60.14
C SER A 20 21.94 -40.26 58.70
N VAL A 21 20.86 -39.71 58.15
CA VAL A 21 20.91 -38.93 56.90
C VAL A 21 21.74 -37.68 57.20
N ALA A 22 22.99 -37.67 56.74
CA ALA A 22 23.82 -36.49 56.76
C ALA A 22 23.23 -35.42 55.82
N ALA A 23 23.44 -34.15 56.15
CA ALA A 23 22.79 -33.04 55.45
C ALA A 23 23.18 -32.97 53.96
N ALA A 24 22.20 -33.03 53.08
CA ALA A 24 22.26 -32.48 51.73
C ALA A 24 21.34 -31.26 51.70
N GLY A 25 21.85 -30.17 52.28
CA GLY A 25 21.24 -28.83 52.22
C GLY A 25 21.94 -27.96 51.18
N GLU A 26 22.44 -28.58 50.11
CA GLU A 26 23.09 -27.89 49.01
C GLU A 26 22.01 -27.35 48.06
N SER A 27 22.18 -26.09 47.66
CA SER A 27 21.26 -25.36 46.81
C SER A 27 21.22 -25.99 45.41
N ARG A 28 20.03 -26.11 44.79
CA ARG A 28 19.92 -26.51 43.37
C ARG A 28 20.66 -25.52 42.47
N VAL A 29 20.73 -24.25 42.86
CA VAL A 29 21.69 -23.34 42.24
C VAL A 29 23.04 -23.59 42.88
N ILE A 30 23.98 -24.16 42.12
CA ILE A 30 25.40 -24.22 42.49
C ILE A 30 26.10 -23.08 41.72
N PRO A 31 26.16 -21.86 42.29
CA PRO A 31 26.82 -20.75 41.65
C PRO A 31 28.33 -20.97 41.70
N VAL A 32 28.96 -21.09 40.54
CA VAL A 32 30.41 -21.20 40.43
C VAL A 32 30.95 -19.91 39.83
N GLU A 33 31.62 -19.10 40.66
CA GLU A 33 32.34 -17.92 40.20
C GLU A 33 33.53 -18.32 39.32
N ALA A 34 33.42 -18.10 38.02
CA ALA A 34 34.48 -18.33 37.06
C ALA A 34 35.05 -17.01 36.54
N ARG A 35 36.37 -16.97 36.38
CA ARG A 35 37.04 -15.95 35.57
C ARG A 35 37.36 -16.57 34.22
N LEU A 36 36.85 -15.97 33.14
CA LEU A 36 37.06 -16.41 31.77
C LEU A 36 38.11 -15.49 31.14
N ASP A 37 39.32 -15.99 30.92
CA ASP A 37 40.40 -15.20 30.30
C ASP A 37 40.26 -15.12 28.76
N SER A 38 39.47 -16.01 28.16
CA SER A 38 39.03 -15.97 26.76
C SER A 38 37.60 -16.51 26.62
N ILE A 39 36.87 -16.00 25.63
CA ILE A 39 35.54 -16.49 25.25
C ILE A 39 35.58 -16.75 23.74
N ASP A 40 35.33 -18.00 23.35
CA ASP A 40 35.18 -18.41 21.96
C ASP A 40 33.73 -18.19 21.49
N VAL A 41 33.49 -18.21 20.18
CA VAL A 41 32.13 -18.12 19.61
C VAL A 41 31.86 -19.33 18.72
N LEU A 42 30.85 -20.11 19.09
CA LEU A 42 30.25 -21.12 18.22
C LEU A 42 29.19 -20.42 17.36
N SER A 43 29.59 -19.94 16.19
CA SER A 43 28.68 -19.33 15.21
C SER A 43 27.93 -20.38 14.42
N ILE A 44 26.60 -20.30 14.44
CA ILE A 44 25.69 -21.12 13.63
C ILE A 44 24.92 -20.17 12.70
N ASN A 45 25.05 -20.38 11.39
CA ASN A 45 24.18 -19.78 10.38
C ASN A 45 23.30 -20.90 9.82
N HIS A 46 22.09 -21.05 10.35
CA HIS A 46 21.18 -22.12 9.95
C HIS A 46 20.33 -21.70 8.74
N ALA A 47 20.14 -22.60 7.79
CA ALA A 47 19.35 -22.39 6.57
C ALA A 47 18.14 -23.35 6.55
N PRO A 48 16.96 -22.96 7.08
CA PRO A 48 15.82 -23.86 7.21
C PRO A 48 15.24 -24.38 5.88
N SER A 49 15.58 -23.77 4.74
CA SER A 49 15.12 -24.20 3.42
C SER A 49 15.99 -25.26 2.75
N ASP A 50 17.27 -25.40 3.14
CA ASP A 50 18.24 -26.27 2.47
C ASP A 50 18.81 -27.37 3.39
N PRO A 51 18.30 -28.61 3.31
CA PRO A 51 18.94 -29.75 3.96
C PRO A 51 20.13 -30.32 3.17
N LEU A 52 20.33 -29.98 1.88
CA LEU A 52 21.45 -30.39 1.00
C LEU A 52 21.37 -29.75 -0.43
N SER A 53 22.05 -28.62 -0.65
CA SER A 53 22.73 -28.13 -1.87
C SER A 53 22.20 -26.90 -2.66
N THR A 54 23.17 -25.99 -2.89
CA THR A 54 23.38 -25.12 -4.08
C THR A 54 22.32 -24.08 -4.44
N VAL A 55 22.52 -22.88 -3.90
CA VAL A 55 21.86 -21.63 -4.31
C VAL A 55 22.15 -21.26 -5.78
N THR A 56 21.09 -21.05 -6.58
CA THR A 56 21.17 -20.15 -7.75
C THR A 56 20.60 -18.79 -7.37
N ASP A 57 21.49 -17.79 -7.31
CA ASP A 57 21.16 -16.40 -6.99
C ASP A 57 20.12 -15.81 -7.96
N ARG A 58 18.99 -15.39 -7.40
CA ARG A 58 18.16 -14.29 -7.90
C ARG A 58 17.57 -13.53 -6.72
N ARG A 59 18.22 -12.45 -6.30
CA ARG A 59 17.63 -11.44 -5.40
C ARG A 59 16.39 -10.77 -6.01
N PRO A 60 15.24 -10.74 -5.31
CA PRO A 60 14.53 -9.51 -5.02
C PRO A 60 15.13 -8.85 -3.77
N LEU A 61 14.97 -7.54 -3.63
CA LEU A 61 15.15 -6.88 -2.32
C LEU A 61 14.06 -7.40 -1.38
N LEU A 62 14.45 -7.93 -0.21
CA LEU A 62 13.57 -8.64 0.72
C LEU A 62 13.05 -7.69 1.81
N ARG A 63 11.82 -7.95 2.28
CA ARG A 63 11.20 -7.22 3.39
C ARG A 63 12.05 -7.36 4.67
N GLY A 64 12.23 -6.27 5.40
CA GLY A 64 13.03 -6.20 6.63
C GLY A 64 14.41 -5.57 6.44
N ASP A 65 14.46 -4.38 5.82
CA ASP A 65 15.65 -3.52 5.69
C ASP A 65 15.84 -2.58 6.91
N CYS A 66 15.09 -2.79 8.00
CA CYS A 66 15.26 -2.00 9.22
C CYS A 66 16.62 -2.32 9.88
N PRO A 67 17.25 -1.36 10.58
CA PRO A 67 18.41 -1.66 11.41
C PRO A 67 18.06 -2.71 12.47
N SER A 68 18.89 -3.74 12.60
CA SER A 68 18.69 -4.76 13.63
C SER A 68 19.05 -4.22 15.02
N GLU A 69 18.18 -4.47 16.00
CA GLU A 69 18.34 -4.02 17.38
C GLU A 69 18.74 -5.16 18.30
N ILE A 70 19.60 -4.87 19.29
CA ILE A 70 20.06 -5.86 20.28
C ILE A 70 19.26 -5.69 21.56
N HIS A 71 18.61 -6.77 21.99
CA HIS A 71 17.85 -6.86 23.24
C HIS A 71 18.53 -7.84 24.20
N THR A 72 18.74 -7.41 25.43
CA THR A 72 19.36 -8.21 26.51
C THR A 72 18.88 -7.72 27.87
N LEU A 73 19.05 -8.54 28.90
CA LEU A 73 18.77 -8.20 30.31
C LEU A 73 20.02 -8.22 31.19
N THR A 74 21.22 -8.36 30.62
CA THR A 74 22.50 -8.32 31.35
C THR A 74 23.29 -7.07 31.01
N ASP A 75 24.17 -6.61 31.90
CA ASP A 75 25.17 -5.58 31.63
C ASP A 75 26.52 -6.14 31.13
N SER A 76 26.60 -7.46 30.89
CA SER A 76 27.75 -8.12 30.27
C SER A 76 28.04 -7.59 28.85
N ASP A 77 29.31 -7.37 28.55
CA ASP A 77 29.81 -7.07 27.20
C ASP A 77 30.04 -8.32 26.34
N PHE A 78 29.72 -9.51 26.88
CA PHE A 78 30.02 -10.83 26.31
C PHE A 78 31.55 -11.08 26.12
N GLY A 79 32.39 -10.31 26.80
CA GLY A 79 33.85 -10.39 26.74
C GLY A 79 34.48 -11.14 27.94
N PRO A 80 35.82 -11.35 27.91
CA PRO A 80 36.57 -11.96 29.01
C PRO A 80 36.36 -11.21 30.34
N GLY A 81 35.97 -11.93 31.40
CA GLY A 81 35.46 -11.31 32.61
C GLY A 81 35.21 -12.28 33.76
N GLN A 82 34.48 -11.83 34.77
CA GLN A 82 33.94 -12.69 35.83
C GLN A 82 32.46 -12.98 35.56
N TYR A 83 32.07 -14.24 35.77
CA TYR A 83 30.74 -14.75 35.52
C TYR A 83 30.35 -15.77 36.59
N VAL A 84 29.05 -15.97 36.79
CA VAL A 84 28.53 -17.01 37.70
C VAL A 84 27.89 -18.12 36.88
N LEU A 85 28.56 -19.26 36.79
CA LEU A 85 28.04 -20.46 36.13
C LEU A 85 26.97 -21.09 37.01
N GLN A 86 25.85 -21.49 36.40
CA GLN A 86 24.77 -22.16 37.11
C GLN A 86 25.00 -23.68 37.09
N ALA A 87 25.97 -24.19 37.86
CA ALA A 87 26.46 -25.57 37.78
C ALA A 87 25.48 -26.65 38.27
N GLY A 88 24.31 -26.25 38.79
CA GLY A 88 23.20 -27.16 39.11
C GLY A 88 22.03 -27.11 38.11
N PHE A 89 22.26 -26.56 36.92
CA PHE A 89 21.30 -26.54 35.81
C PHE A 89 21.27 -27.92 35.14
N GLU A 90 20.10 -28.58 35.15
CA GLU A 90 19.94 -30.00 34.77
C GLU A 90 19.62 -30.20 33.28
N GLU A 91 19.71 -31.46 32.82
CA GLU A 91 19.17 -31.85 31.50
C GLU A 91 17.66 -31.59 31.44
N GLY A 92 17.18 -31.04 30.33
CA GLY A 92 15.78 -30.65 30.11
C GLY A 92 15.43 -29.24 30.59
N GLU A 93 16.26 -28.60 31.42
CA GLU A 93 16.01 -27.24 31.90
C GLU A 93 16.33 -26.20 30.82
N SER A 94 15.58 -25.09 30.80
CA SER A 94 15.77 -23.99 29.83
C SER A 94 16.02 -22.65 30.53
N ALA A 95 17.06 -21.93 30.10
CA ALA A 95 17.34 -20.55 30.50
C ALA A 95 16.71 -19.60 29.46
N ALA A 96 16.08 -18.51 29.89
CA ALA A 96 15.45 -17.59 28.94
C ALA A 96 15.37 -16.14 29.44
N ILE A 97 15.28 -15.21 28.50
CA ILE A 97 14.93 -13.80 28.73
C ILE A 97 13.64 -13.44 27.98
N SER A 98 12.78 -12.69 28.65
CA SER A 98 11.61 -12.03 28.06
C SER A 98 11.75 -10.51 28.15
N PHE A 99 11.48 -9.83 27.05
CA PHE A 99 11.50 -8.37 26.97
C PHE A 99 10.31 -7.86 26.14
N SER A 100 9.92 -6.61 26.38
CA SER A 100 8.83 -5.95 25.67
C SER A 100 9.35 -5.19 24.47
N LEU A 101 8.62 -5.25 23.37
CA LEU A 101 8.79 -4.41 22.18
C LEU A 101 7.50 -3.59 21.96
N PRO A 102 7.58 -2.43 21.29
CA PRO A 102 6.39 -1.68 20.90
C PRO A 102 5.56 -2.49 19.88
N ALA A 103 4.24 -2.31 19.88
CA ALA A 103 3.33 -3.15 19.10
C ALA A 103 3.58 -3.02 17.57
N GLU A 104 3.96 -1.82 17.14
CA GLU A 104 4.32 -1.48 15.76
C GLU A 104 5.59 -2.18 15.24
N ALA A 105 6.46 -2.70 16.11
CA ALA A 105 7.65 -3.45 15.69
C ALA A 105 7.30 -4.84 15.15
N PHE A 106 6.13 -5.39 15.50
CA PHE A 106 5.74 -6.75 15.17
C PHE A 106 5.12 -6.89 13.76
N PRO A 107 5.30 -8.04 13.08
CA PRO A 107 6.18 -9.16 13.48
C PRO A 107 7.65 -8.75 13.42
N VAL A 108 8.52 -9.36 14.22
CA VAL A 108 9.98 -9.14 14.10
C VAL A 108 10.64 -10.35 13.43
N ARG A 109 11.68 -10.11 12.63
CA ARG A 109 12.61 -11.16 12.18
C ARG A 109 13.65 -11.40 13.28
N LEU A 110 13.93 -12.66 13.60
CA LEU A 110 15.06 -13.03 14.43
C LEU A 110 16.31 -13.20 13.56
N ASP A 111 17.33 -12.37 13.77
CA ASP A 111 18.59 -12.45 13.05
C ASP A 111 19.62 -13.31 13.79
N LEU A 112 19.72 -13.14 15.12
CA LEU A 112 20.71 -13.81 15.97
C LEU A 112 20.19 -13.97 17.40
N ALA A 113 20.45 -15.11 18.03
CA ALA A 113 20.25 -15.36 19.45
C ALA A 113 21.55 -15.91 20.05
N GLU A 114 21.96 -15.37 21.19
CA GLU A 114 23.24 -15.66 21.82
C GLU A 114 23.10 -16.00 23.30
N ILE A 115 23.84 -17.00 23.78
CA ILE A 115 23.99 -17.34 25.19
C ILE A 115 25.43 -17.71 25.53
N LEU A 116 25.95 -17.20 26.66
CA LEU A 116 27.25 -17.60 27.18
C LEU A 116 27.16 -18.90 28.00
N PHE A 117 27.89 -19.92 27.55
CA PHE A 117 28.22 -21.10 28.33
C PHE A 117 29.67 -21.06 28.80
N ALA A 118 29.95 -21.73 29.92
CA ALA A 118 31.31 -21.90 30.38
C ALA A 118 31.53 -23.25 31.08
N THR A 119 32.79 -23.68 31.07
CA THR A 119 33.33 -24.77 31.88
C THR A 119 34.16 -24.17 33.02
N PHE A 120 34.26 -24.87 34.16
CA PHE A 120 35.12 -24.47 35.28
C PHE A 120 35.98 -25.64 35.71
N ASN A 121 37.31 -25.46 35.74
CA ASN A 121 38.30 -26.47 36.10
C ASN A 121 38.04 -27.86 35.48
N SER A 122 37.46 -27.90 34.27
CA SER A 122 36.98 -29.14 33.68
C SER A 122 38.14 -30.12 33.49
N THR A 123 37.96 -31.33 33.98
CA THR A 123 38.97 -32.39 33.92
C THR A 123 38.95 -33.15 32.59
N VAL A 124 37.93 -32.91 31.77
CA VAL A 124 37.65 -33.59 30.50
C VAL A 124 37.20 -32.59 29.44
N GLN A 125 37.24 -32.99 28.17
CA GLN A 125 36.46 -32.31 27.14
C GLN A 125 34.97 -32.56 27.43
N THR A 126 34.15 -31.53 27.28
CA THR A 126 32.71 -31.61 27.53
C THR A 126 31.94 -31.45 26.23
N THR A 127 30.98 -32.33 25.96
CA THR A 127 29.98 -32.17 24.89
C THR A 127 28.61 -31.93 25.52
N THR A 128 27.96 -30.82 25.17
CA THR A 128 26.61 -30.48 25.61
C THR A 128 25.70 -30.39 24.39
N GLU A 129 24.62 -31.18 24.40
CA GLU A 129 23.54 -31.05 23.42
C GLU A 129 22.57 -29.94 23.88
N TRP A 130 22.15 -29.07 22.97
CA TRP A 130 21.41 -27.86 23.30
C TRP A 130 20.33 -27.54 22.27
N SER A 131 19.25 -26.90 22.72
CA SER A 131 18.18 -26.41 21.84
C SER A 131 17.95 -24.91 22.01
N PHE A 132 17.83 -24.20 20.90
CA PHE A 132 17.31 -22.85 20.85
C PHE A 132 15.78 -22.87 20.74
N LYS A 133 15.09 -21.91 21.38
CA LYS A 133 13.64 -21.69 21.26
C LYS A 133 13.30 -20.19 21.22
N ALA A 134 12.32 -19.83 20.39
CA ALA A 134 11.69 -18.50 20.36
C ALA A 134 10.18 -18.58 20.62
N TYR A 135 9.67 -17.64 21.42
CA TYR A 135 8.24 -17.52 21.73
C TYR A 135 7.71 -16.12 21.40
N SER A 136 6.44 -16.09 20.96
CA SER A 136 5.61 -14.89 20.99
C SER A 136 4.94 -14.81 22.36
N GLY A 137 5.23 -13.75 23.12
CA GLY A 137 4.91 -13.58 24.54
C GLY A 137 5.94 -14.18 25.51
N LYS A 138 5.59 -14.17 26.80
CA LYS A 138 6.26 -14.91 27.88
C LYS A 138 6.25 -16.42 27.63
N PRO A 139 7.21 -17.20 28.16
CA PRO A 139 7.31 -18.63 27.83
C PRO A 139 6.29 -19.51 28.57
N ASP A 140 5.66 -19.00 29.64
CA ASP A 140 4.66 -19.70 30.45
C ASP A 140 3.23 -19.60 29.89
N THR A 141 2.97 -18.60 29.05
CA THR A 141 1.63 -18.17 28.61
C THR A 141 1.53 -17.87 27.11
N GLY A 142 2.66 -17.60 26.46
CA GLY A 142 2.77 -17.35 25.03
C GLY A 142 2.83 -18.62 24.18
N SER A 143 3.13 -18.44 22.88
CA SER A 143 3.21 -19.52 21.90
C SER A 143 4.65 -19.73 21.43
N LEU A 144 5.08 -21.00 21.36
CA LEU A 144 6.34 -21.38 20.73
C LEU A 144 6.26 -21.12 19.22
N VAL A 145 7.20 -20.34 18.70
CA VAL A 145 7.29 -19.97 17.28
C VAL A 145 8.33 -20.83 16.56
N ALA A 146 9.47 -21.10 17.21
CA ALA A 146 10.56 -21.89 16.66
C ALA A 146 11.27 -22.68 17.77
N GLU A 147 11.70 -23.90 17.46
CA GLU A 147 12.59 -24.72 18.28
C GLU A 147 13.57 -25.47 17.35
N TYR A 148 14.86 -25.42 17.69
CA TYR A 148 15.94 -26.05 16.92
C TYR A 148 16.94 -26.70 17.87
N SER A 149 17.24 -27.99 17.66
CA SER A 149 18.08 -28.81 18.55
C SER A 149 19.40 -29.18 17.88
N SER A 150 20.51 -29.16 18.63
CA SER A 150 21.81 -29.61 18.15
C SER A 150 21.77 -31.11 17.86
N ASP A 151 22.08 -31.51 16.62
CA ASP A 151 22.08 -32.89 16.14
C ASP A 151 23.50 -33.40 15.81
N GLY A 152 24.51 -32.53 15.93
CA GLY A 152 25.91 -32.83 15.61
C GLY A 152 26.19 -32.91 14.10
N VAL A 153 25.22 -32.60 13.24
CA VAL A 153 25.30 -32.71 11.78
C VAL A 153 24.99 -31.39 11.10
N ILE A 154 23.80 -30.83 11.34
CA ILE A 154 23.36 -29.50 10.86
C ILE A 154 23.67 -28.46 11.94
N LEU A 155 23.36 -28.78 13.20
CA LEU A 155 23.51 -27.92 14.35
C LEU A 155 24.54 -28.55 15.31
N PRO A 156 25.76 -27.98 15.40
CA PRO A 156 26.83 -28.58 16.18
C PRO A 156 26.53 -28.55 17.68
N HIS A 157 26.81 -29.65 18.38
CA HIS A 157 26.84 -29.67 19.85
C HIS A 157 27.91 -28.70 20.38
N LEU A 158 27.70 -28.17 21.58
CA LEU A 158 28.69 -27.35 22.25
C LEU A 158 29.82 -28.25 22.77
N VAL A 159 31.00 -28.16 22.16
CA VAL A 159 32.18 -28.94 22.55
C VAL A 159 33.25 -28.01 23.13
N MET A 160 33.54 -28.14 24.42
CA MET A 160 34.50 -27.28 25.14
C MET A 160 35.70 -28.08 25.68
N PRO A 161 36.92 -27.53 25.63
CA PRO A 161 38.12 -28.23 26.11
C PRO A 161 38.18 -28.29 27.66
N PRO A 162 39.07 -29.15 28.22
CA PRO A 162 39.40 -29.12 29.64
C PRO A 162 39.87 -27.73 30.11
N GLY A 163 39.70 -27.44 31.40
CA GLY A 163 40.04 -26.16 32.03
C GLY A 163 38.82 -25.28 32.30
N THR A 164 39.07 -23.97 32.41
CA THR A 164 38.04 -22.95 32.60
C THR A 164 37.96 -22.11 31.32
N ASN A 165 36.92 -22.34 30.52
CA ASN A 165 36.79 -21.76 29.18
C ASN A 165 35.37 -21.18 29.02
N GLY A 166 35.24 -20.08 28.28
CA GLY A 166 33.94 -19.54 27.85
C GLY A 166 33.65 -19.82 26.39
N THR A 167 32.39 -20.06 26.03
CA THR A 167 31.93 -20.15 24.64
C THR A 167 30.52 -19.58 24.51
N ILE A 168 30.34 -18.65 23.58
CA ILE A 168 29.02 -18.14 23.20
C ILE A 168 28.44 -19.06 22.13
N ILE A 169 27.27 -19.61 22.36
CA ILE A 169 26.46 -20.21 21.30
C ILE A 169 25.77 -19.04 20.59
N ALA A 170 26.07 -18.83 19.31
CA ALA A 170 25.52 -17.73 18.50
C ALA A 170 24.68 -18.32 17.36
N PHE A 171 23.38 -18.50 17.62
CA PHE A 171 22.41 -19.10 16.69
C PHE A 171 21.74 -18.02 15.84
N GLY A 172 22.10 -17.95 14.56
CA GLY A 172 21.47 -17.09 13.57
C GLY A 172 20.87 -17.87 12.41
N ILE A 173 20.01 -17.21 11.64
CA ILE A 173 19.48 -17.72 10.38
C ILE A 173 20.27 -17.10 9.22
N ASP A 174 20.60 -17.89 8.19
CA ASP A 174 21.27 -17.38 7.00
C ASP A 174 20.38 -16.28 6.36
N PRO A 175 20.85 -15.02 6.22
CA PRO A 175 20.03 -13.93 5.68
C PRO A 175 19.56 -14.13 4.23
N THR A 176 20.12 -15.13 3.52
CA THR A 176 19.73 -15.49 2.15
C THR A 176 18.68 -16.60 2.09
N ASP A 177 18.36 -17.25 3.21
CA ASP A 177 17.34 -18.30 3.28
C ASP A 177 15.92 -17.70 3.18
N PRO A 178 15.02 -18.22 2.32
CA PRO A 178 13.64 -17.73 2.22
C PRO A 178 12.77 -18.02 3.45
N ASN A 179 13.13 -19.00 4.29
CA ASN A 179 12.41 -19.42 5.49
C ASN A 179 12.99 -18.77 6.76
N GLN A 180 12.97 -17.43 6.81
CA GLN A 180 13.34 -16.66 8.00
C GLN A 180 12.39 -16.91 9.19
N ILE A 181 12.89 -16.78 10.43
CA ILE A 181 12.06 -16.84 11.63
C ILE A 181 11.41 -15.47 11.86
N PHE A 182 10.09 -15.41 11.73
CA PHE A 182 9.28 -14.24 12.09
C PHE A 182 8.46 -14.52 13.35
N ILE A 183 8.60 -13.67 14.37
CA ILE A 183 7.88 -13.73 15.64
C ILE A 183 6.73 -12.71 15.60
N PRO A 184 5.46 -13.13 15.55
CA PRO A 184 4.31 -12.22 15.59
C PRO A 184 4.05 -11.71 17.00
N ASP A 185 3.26 -10.63 17.15
CA ASP A 185 2.65 -10.30 18.44
C ASP A 185 1.48 -11.25 18.71
N ASN A 186 1.31 -11.64 19.97
CA ASN A 186 0.13 -12.35 20.48
C ASN A 186 -0.83 -11.43 21.25
N GLY A 187 -0.58 -10.11 21.24
CA GLY A 187 -1.29 -9.08 22.00
C GLY A 187 -0.67 -8.74 23.35
N SER A 188 0.52 -9.27 23.65
CA SER A 188 1.28 -8.93 24.88
C SER A 188 2.40 -7.91 24.64
N GLY A 189 2.85 -7.74 23.39
CA GLY A 189 4.04 -6.95 23.07
C GLY A 189 5.34 -7.54 23.63
N GLU A 190 5.37 -8.81 24.03
CA GLU A 190 6.55 -9.47 24.60
C GLU A 190 7.10 -10.56 23.68
N ILE A 191 8.42 -10.77 23.74
CA ILE A 191 9.12 -11.87 23.07
C ILE A 191 9.95 -12.61 24.11
N THR A 192 10.08 -13.92 23.96
CA THR A 192 11.01 -14.72 24.78
C THR A 192 12.00 -15.48 23.92
N ILE A 193 13.28 -15.40 24.29
CA ILE A 193 14.38 -16.15 23.70
C ILE A 193 14.96 -17.08 24.76
N ALA A 194 15.08 -18.36 24.43
CA ALA A 194 15.41 -19.43 25.37
C ALA A 194 16.41 -20.44 24.81
N PHE A 195 17.21 -21.02 25.70
CA PHE A 195 18.14 -22.12 25.41
C PHE A 195 17.93 -23.25 26.43
N ARG A 196 17.74 -24.48 25.95
CA ARG A 196 17.64 -25.72 26.75
C ARG A 196 18.96 -26.50 26.69
N ILE A 197 19.37 -27.13 27.79
CA ILE A 197 20.32 -28.24 27.73
C ILE A 197 19.53 -29.52 27.45
N ASP A 198 19.75 -30.13 26.29
CA ASP A 198 19.11 -31.40 25.94
C ASP A 198 19.82 -32.58 26.59
N ALA A 199 21.16 -32.57 26.56
CA ALA A 199 21.99 -33.57 27.21
C ALA A 199 23.30 -32.97 27.73
N HIS A 200 23.72 -33.44 28.91
CA HIS A 200 24.98 -33.12 29.56
C HIS A 200 26.06 -34.15 29.21
N ASN A 201 27.33 -33.76 29.32
CA ASN A 201 28.47 -34.65 29.10
C ASN A 201 28.58 -35.74 30.18
N MET A 202 28.23 -35.38 31.43
CA MET A 202 28.03 -36.30 32.54
C MET A 202 26.83 -35.82 33.38
N PRO A 203 25.61 -36.29 33.09
CA PRO A 203 24.41 -35.77 33.72
C PRO A 203 24.33 -36.02 35.22
N GLY A 204 23.55 -35.16 35.89
CA GLY A 204 23.16 -35.32 37.27
C GLY A 204 22.00 -36.30 37.42
N SER A 205 21.11 -35.99 38.34
CA SER A 205 19.81 -36.63 38.48
C SER A 205 18.84 -35.55 38.98
N PRO A 206 17.90 -35.10 38.13
CA PRO A 206 16.99 -34.00 38.42
C PRO A 206 16.48 -33.99 39.86
N CYS A 207 16.80 -32.90 40.56
CA CYS A 207 16.34 -32.61 41.93
C CYS A 207 16.83 -33.61 43.00
N LEU A 208 17.80 -34.47 42.69
CA LEU A 208 18.40 -35.45 43.62
C LEU A 208 19.91 -35.30 43.75
N SER A 209 20.62 -35.03 42.65
CA SER A 209 22.05 -34.76 42.64
C SER A 209 22.42 -33.91 41.43
N PRO A 210 23.15 -32.78 41.60
CA PRO A 210 23.53 -31.90 40.51
C PRO A 210 24.42 -32.61 39.47
N PRO A 211 24.52 -32.09 38.23
CA PRO A 211 25.55 -32.52 37.29
C PRO A 211 26.96 -32.22 37.83
N ASN A 212 27.96 -32.94 37.34
CA ASN A 212 29.33 -32.75 37.80
C ASN A 212 29.91 -31.43 37.23
N GLU A 213 30.15 -30.46 38.11
CA GLU A 213 30.68 -29.13 37.80
C GLU A 213 32.00 -29.14 36.99
N ASN A 214 32.88 -30.12 37.22
CA ASN A 214 34.20 -30.23 36.58
C ASN A 214 34.20 -31.21 35.38
N MET A 215 33.02 -31.55 34.85
CA MET A 215 32.85 -32.43 33.68
C MET A 215 31.70 -32.00 32.75
N ASN A 216 31.13 -30.80 32.92
CA ASN A 216 30.03 -30.26 32.10
C ASN A 216 30.24 -28.77 31.80
N ALA A 217 29.49 -28.24 30.84
CA ALA A 217 29.38 -26.81 30.56
C ALA A 217 28.00 -26.30 31.00
N PHE A 218 27.94 -25.05 31.49
CA PHE A 218 26.73 -24.47 32.07
C PHE A 218 26.49 -23.03 31.58
N PRO A 219 25.22 -22.59 31.49
CA PRO A 219 24.90 -21.20 31.18
C PRO A 219 25.37 -20.27 32.32
N ALA A 220 25.77 -19.06 31.96
CA ALA A 220 26.28 -18.05 32.87
C ALA A 220 25.26 -16.94 33.16
N THR A 221 25.29 -16.42 34.39
CA THR A 221 24.76 -15.10 34.73
C THR A 221 25.90 -14.11 34.94
N ASP A 222 25.59 -12.82 34.87
CA ASP A 222 26.51 -11.76 35.28
C ASP A 222 26.80 -11.74 36.79
N THR A 223 27.69 -10.83 37.18
CA THR A 223 28.11 -10.57 38.58
C THR A 223 27.59 -9.24 39.12
N SER A 224 26.87 -8.44 38.33
CA SER A 224 26.34 -7.13 38.74
C SER A 224 25.12 -7.25 39.66
N GLY A 225 24.47 -8.41 39.64
CA GLY A 225 23.38 -8.78 40.55
C GLY A 225 22.02 -8.59 39.90
N LEU A 226 21.04 -9.43 40.25
CA LEU A 226 19.77 -9.59 39.56
C LEU A 226 18.93 -8.29 39.47
N GLN A 227 18.97 -7.64 38.30
CA GLN A 227 18.29 -6.39 37.97
C GLN A 227 16.89 -6.64 37.38
N PHE A 228 16.71 -7.70 36.57
CA PHE A 228 15.46 -7.99 35.84
C PHE A 228 14.81 -9.32 36.28
N PRO A 229 14.40 -9.48 37.56
CA PRO A 229 13.83 -10.73 38.06
C PRO A 229 12.51 -11.15 37.38
N ALA A 230 11.78 -10.20 36.77
CA ALA A 230 10.56 -10.51 36.03
C ALA A 230 10.82 -10.95 34.58
N GLY A 231 11.95 -10.55 34.00
CA GLY A 231 12.33 -10.84 32.61
C GLY A 231 13.24 -12.05 32.46
N ASN A 232 13.93 -12.49 33.51
CA ASN A 232 14.72 -13.73 33.49
C ASN A 232 13.87 -14.92 33.90
N TRP A 233 13.97 -16.03 33.16
CA TRP A 233 13.17 -17.23 33.34
C TRP A 233 14.01 -18.50 33.41
N LEU A 234 13.42 -19.51 34.05
CA LEU A 234 13.94 -20.87 34.17
C LEU A 234 12.79 -21.85 33.93
N ASP A 235 12.94 -22.75 32.97
CA ASP A 235 12.07 -23.92 32.79
C ASP A 235 12.58 -25.04 33.69
N LEU A 236 11.81 -25.37 34.72
CA LEU A 236 12.16 -26.37 35.72
C LEU A 236 11.66 -27.76 35.28
N VAL A 237 12.54 -28.75 35.27
CA VAL A 237 12.14 -30.16 35.11
C VAL A 237 11.25 -30.65 36.27
N ASP A 238 10.35 -31.59 35.95
CA ASP A 238 9.47 -32.22 36.94
C ASP A 238 10.15 -33.38 37.66
N GLY A 239 9.80 -33.59 38.93
CA GLY A 239 10.38 -34.62 39.77
C GLY A 239 9.89 -34.56 41.22
N ALA A 240 9.81 -35.73 41.88
CA ALA A 240 9.22 -35.90 43.19
C ALA A 240 9.91 -35.14 44.36
N PHE A 241 11.06 -34.51 44.10
CA PHE A 241 11.85 -33.75 45.08
C PHE A 241 12.23 -32.33 44.59
N CYS A 242 11.61 -31.85 43.51
CA CYS A 242 11.91 -30.53 42.93
C CYS A 242 11.35 -29.37 43.77
N ILE A 243 12.09 -29.00 44.82
CA ILE A 243 11.72 -27.91 45.76
C ILE A 243 11.66 -26.52 45.11
N CYS A 244 12.22 -26.37 43.91
CA CYS A 244 12.26 -25.10 43.17
C CYS A 244 11.03 -24.82 42.30
N GLY A 245 10.11 -25.79 42.21
CA GLY A 245 8.97 -25.75 41.30
C GLY A 245 9.19 -26.61 40.06
N VAL A 246 8.26 -26.48 39.11
CA VAL A 246 8.22 -27.19 37.83
C VAL A 246 7.70 -26.24 36.74
N GLY A 247 8.10 -26.48 35.49
CA GLY A 247 7.80 -25.65 34.33
C GLY A 247 8.43 -24.26 34.39
N TRP A 248 8.04 -23.40 33.44
CA TRP A 248 8.48 -22.01 33.36
C TRP A 248 8.15 -21.20 34.62
N ARG A 249 9.19 -20.56 35.17
CA ARG A 249 9.12 -19.59 36.26
C ARG A 249 10.03 -18.41 35.99
N SER A 250 9.54 -17.19 36.15
CA SER A 250 10.43 -16.03 36.22
C SER A 250 11.22 -16.06 37.53
N PHE A 251 12.41 -15.46 37.55
CA PHE A 251 13.24 -15.43 38.76
C PHE A 251 12.50 -14.79 39.94
N GLN A 252 11.62 -13.82 39.70
CA GLN A 252 10.74 -13.21 40.69
C GLN A 252 9.83 -14.24 41.39
N GLN A 253 9.35 -15.26 40.66
CA GLN A 253 8.51 -16.34 41.16
C GLN A 253 9.30 -17.45 41.87
N LEU A 254 10.59 -17.64 41.54
CA LEU A 254 11.44 -18.67 42.15
C LEU A 254 11.64 -18.41 43.65
N PRO A 255 11.65 -19.45 44.52
CA PRO A 255 12.13 -19.34 45.88
C PRO A 255 13.55 -18.78 45.93
N THR A 256 13.92 -17.99 46.94
CA THR A 256 15.25 -17.35 47.03
C THR A 256 16.41 -18.34 46.97
N LEU A 257 16.23 -19.57 47.46
CA LEU A 257 17.23 -20.65 47.39
C LEU A 257 17.45 -21.18 45.96
N CYS A 258 16.51 -20.95 45.06
CA CYS A 258 16.48 -21.51 43.71
C CYS A 258 16.74 -20.45 42.62
N ARG A 259 16.99 -19.21 43.03
CA ARG A 259 17.06 -18.03 42.17
C ARG A 259 18.53 -17.68 41.92
N PRO A 260 19.00 -17.65 40.67
CA PRO A 260 20.32 -17.12 40.34
C PRO A 260 20.52 -15.69 40.84
N SER A 261 21.77 -15.33 41.12
CA SER A 261 22.12 -14.06 41.76
C SER A 261 22.29 -12.89 40.80
N GLY A 262 22.48 -13.14 39.50
CA GLY A 262 22.60 -12.17 38.41
C GLY A 262 21.57 -12.42 37.31
N ASP A 263 21.60 -11.61 36.25
CA ASP A 263 20.78 -11.80 35.05
C ASP A 263 21.47 -12.75 34.06
N TRP A 264 20.70 -13.46 33.24
CA TRP A 264 21.23 -14.38 32.23
C TRP A 264 22.06 -13.64 31.19
N VAL A 265 23.23 -14.19 30.86
CA VAL A 265 24.06 -13.69 29.75
C VAL A 265 23.50 -14.22 28.42
N ILE A 266 22.33 -13.69 28.06
CA ILE A 266 21.58 -13.97 26.83
C ILE A 266 21.31 -12.64 26.12
N ARG A 267 21.41 -12.62 24.79
CA ARG A 267 20.95 -11.50 23.96
C ARG A 267 20.31 -11.99 22.66
N ALA A 268 19.51 -11.13 22.05
CA ALA A 268 18.86 -11.36 20.77
C ALA A 268 19.01 -10.15 19.87
N THR A 269 19.38 -10.38 18.62
CA THR A 269 19.36 -9.37 17.55
C THR A 269 18.10 -9.58 16.72
N LEU A 270 17.24 -8.56 16.68
CA LEU A 270 15.94 -8.59 16.03
C LEU A 270 15.84 -7.46 15.01
N THR A 271 15.25 -7.74 13.85
CA THR A 271 14.91 -6.72 12.85
C THR A 271 13.39 -6.56 12.82
N PRO A 272 12.83 -5.39 13.22
CA PRO A 272 11.42 -5.09 13.05
C PRO A 272 10.99 -5.25 11.59
N PHE A 273 9.76 -5.70 11.34
CA PHE A 273 9.24 -5.78 9.97
C PHE A 273 8.81 -4.40 9.43
N ASN A 274 8.33 -3.54 10.32
CA ASN A 274 8.04 -2.12 10.05
C ASN A 274 9.04 -1.27 10.83
N CYS A 275 9.79 -0.38 10.16
CA CYS A 275 10.91 0.36 10.76
C CYS A 275 10.48 1.56 11.63
N GLY A 276 9.40 1.42 12.40
CA GLY A 276 8.72 2.58 13.00
C GLY A 276 8.11 3.50 11.96
N GLY A 277 7.61 2.95 10.84
CA GLY A 277 6.75 3.67 9.92
C GLY A 277 5.42 3.95 10.61
N SER A 278 5.37 5.03 11.39
CA SER A 278 4.16 5.48 12.05
C SER A 278 3.12 5.74 10.97
N VAL A 279 1.96 5.15 11.13
CA VAL A 279 0.83 5.47 10.26
C VAL A 279 0.50 6.95 10.50
N GLY A 280 0.39 7.70 9.41
CA GLY A 280 0.01 9.10 9.38
C GLY A 280 -1.10 9.33 8.36
N ALA A 281 -1.80 10.46 8.47
CA ALA A 281 -2.77 10.85 7.48
C ALA A 281 -2.06 11.11 6.13
N CYS A 282 -2.45 10.36 5.10
CA CYS A 282 -2.04 10.58 3.73
C CYS A 282 -3.18 11.25 2.96
N CYS A 283 -2.93 12.47 2.48
CA CYS A 283 -3.90 13.23 1.70
C CYS A 283 -3.64 13.09 0.20
N THR A 284 -4.63 12.64 -0.56
CA THR A 284 -4.57 12.64 -2.03
C THR A 284 -5.23 13.89 -2.62
N SER A 285 -4.90 14.23 -3.87
CA SER A 285 -5.33 15.46 -4.56
C SER A 285 -6.84 15.53 -4.87
N ASP A 286 -7.58 14.47 -4.63
CA ASP A 286 -9.04 14.37 -4.71
C ASP A 286 -9.73 14.70 -3.37
N GLY A 287 -8.97 15.05 -2.32
CA GLY A 287 -9.49 15.28 -0.96
C GLY A 287 -9.62 14.01 -0.13
N SER A 288 -9.38 12.82 -0.69
CA SER A 288 -9.42 11.57 0.08
C SER A 288 -8.28 11.53 1.11
N CYS A 289 -8.60 10.98 2.29
CA CYS A 289 -7.63 10.74 3.36
C CYS A 289 -7.55 9.25 3.66
N SER A 290 -6.34 8.72 3.78
CA SER A 290 -6.10 7.36 4.25
C SER A 290 -4.95 7.32 5.25
N ASP A 291 -5.12 6.58 6.34
CA ASP A 291 -4.07 6.38 7.33
C ASP A 291 -3.06 5.35 6.74
N LEU A 292 -1.91 5.83 6.28
CA LEU A 292 -0.86 5.04 5.58
C LEU A 292 0.53 5.35 6.16
N THR A 293 1.55 4.55 5.83
CA THR A 293 2.95 4.94 6.04
C THR A 293 3.41 5.98 5.01
N GLU A 294 4.48 6.73 5.30
CA GLU A 294 5.08 7.71 4.35
C GLU A 294 5.36 7.09 2.96
N ILE A 295 5.93 5.87 2.94
CA ILE A 295 6.26 5.15 1.70
C ILE A 295 4.98 4.72 0.94
N GLU A 296 3.96 4.23 1.63
CA GLU A 296 2.68 3.88 0.99
C GLU A 296 1.96 5.12 0.46
N CYS A 297 2.12 6.26 1.15
CA CYS A 297 1.60 7.55 0.72
C CYS A 297 2.30 8.05 -0.56
N GLU A 298 3.63 8.00 -0.62
CA GLU A 298 4.41 8.34 -1.83
C GLU A 298 4.03 7.43 -3.01
N VAL A 299 3.81 6.13 -2.78
CA VAL A 299 3.39 5.16 -3.81
C VAL A 299 2.04 5.54 -4.46
N ILE A 300 1.10 6.14 -3.71
CA ILE A 300 -0.16 6.66 -4.26
C ILE A 300 -0.09 8.14 -4.68
N SER A 301 1.11 8.76 -4.64
CA SER A 301 1.32 10.19 -4.92
C SER A 301 0.50 11.12 -4.02
N GLY A 302 0.30 10.72 -2.76
CA GLY A 302 -0.31 11.54 -1.72
C GLY A 302 0.71 12.33 -0.91
N ASP A 303 0.23 13.40 -0.28
CA ASP A 303 1.00 14.24 0.65
C ASP A 303 0.87 13.69 2.08
N PHE A 304 1.97 13.17 2.62
CA PHE A 304 2.04 12.64 3.98
C PHE A 304 2.06 13.77 5.01
N GLN A 305 1.11 13.77 5.94
CA GLN A 305 0.92 14.85 6.92
C GLN A 305 1.81 14.69 8.18
N GLY A 306 2.60 13.62 8.25
CA GLY A 306 3.54 13.34 9.33
C GLY A 306 3.07 12.27 10.31
N ASP A 307 4.02 11.69 11.01
CA ASP A 307 3.85 10.57 11.93
C ASP A 307 2.76 10.79 12.98
N GLY A 308 1.83 9.83 13.12
CA GLY A 308 0.81 9.83 14.17
C GLY A 308 -0.32 10.84 13.97
N THR A 309 -0.37 11.53 12.82
CA THR A 309 -1.58 12.23 12.37
C THR A 309 -2.64 11.21 11.94
N ILE A 310 -3.93 11.51 12.10
CA ILE A 310 -5.02 10.58 11.74
C ILE A 310 -6.10 11.29 10.94
N CYS A 311 -6.67 10.58 9.96
CA CYS A 311 -7.70 11.11 9.05
C CYS A 311 -9.04 11.47 9.71
N SER A 312 -9.27 11.11 10.99
CA SER A 312 -10.45 11.58 11.72
C SER A 312 -10.32 13.02 12.24
N ASP A 313 -9.08 13.49 12.43
CA ASP A 313 -8.77 14.74 13.12
C ASP A 313 -8.14 15.77 12.16
N LEU A 314 -7.79 15.34 10.95
CA LEU A 314 -7.20 16.13 9.88
C LEU A 314 -8.15 16.17 8.67
N GLN A 315 -8.40 17.36 8.13
CA GLN A 315 -9.11 17.53 6.86
C GLN A 315 -8.10 17.75 5.74
N CYS A 316 -8.11 16.87 4.73
CA CYS A 316 -7.30 17.05 3.53
C CYS A 316 -7.79 18.23 2.69
N PRO A 317 -6.92 18.86 1.88
CA PRO A 317 -7.32 19.89 0.94
C PRO A 317 -8.26 19.31 -0.13
N GLU A 318 -9.52 19.76 -0.14
CA GLU A 318 -10.47 19.45 -1.20
C GLU A 318 -10.04 20.08 -2.53
N PRO A 319 -10.27 19.42 -3.68
CA PRO A 319 -9.95 20.00 -4.99
C PRO A 319 -10.81 21.25 -5.26
N THR A 320 -10.13 22.36 -5.52
CA THR A 320 -10.74 23.61 -5.97
C THR A 320 -10.68 23.72 -7.49
N ALA A 321 -11.76 24.21 -8.10
CA ALA A 321 -11.81 24.56 -9.52
C ALA A 321 -12.80 25.72 -9.75
N ALA A 322 -12.87 26.22 -10.98
CA ALA A 322 -13.68 27.37 -11.35
C ALA A 322 -15.17 27.14 -11.06
N CYS A 323 -15.74 28.02 -10.25
CA CYS A 323 -17.18 28.11 -10.02
C CYS A 323 -17.73 29.38 -10.67
N CYS A 324 -18.51 29.22 -11.73
CA CYS A 324 -19.25 30.31 -12.36
C CYS A 324 -20.55 30.55 -11.57
N VAL A 325 -20.67 31.69 -10.87
CA VAL A 325 -21.83 31.98 -9.99
C VAL A 325 -22.79 32.97 -10.67
N PRO A 326 -23.93 32.54 -11.26
CA PRO A 326 -24.79 33.43 -12.05
C PRO A 326 -25.49 34.52 -11.24
N SER A 327 -25.55 34.37 -9.91
CA SER A 327 -26.17 35.34 -9.00
C SER A 327 -25.27 36.55 -8.69
N THR A 328 -23.95 36.42 -8.88
CA THR A 328 -22.98 37.52 -8.71
C THR A 328 -22.36 37.95 -10.04
N GLY A 329 -22.33 37.09 -11.05
CA GLY A 329 -21.60 37.32 -12.30
C GLY A 329 -20.09 37.13 -12.15
N GLU A 330 -19.63 36.47 -11.08
CA GLU A 330 -18.21 36.26 -10.79
C GLU A 330 -17.80 34.80 -10.96
N CYS A 331 -16.54 34.58 -11.32
CA CYS A 331 -15.87 33.28 -11.18
C CYS A 331 -15.10 33.26 -9.86
N VAL A 332 -15.26 32.20 -9.07
CA VAL A 332 -14.44 31.94 -7.87
C VAL A 332 -13.90 30.51 -7.88
N ASP A 333 -12.61 30.33 -7.58
CA ASP A 333 -12.04 28.99 -7.41
C ASP A 333 -12.54 28.40 -6.09
N ALA A 334 -13.34 27.33 -6.17
CA ALA A 334 -14.07 26.74 -5.04
C ALA A 334 -14.19 25.22 -5.18
N SER A 335 -14.51 24.53 -4.09
CA SER A 335 -14.92 23.11 -4.18
C SER A 335 -16.29 22.97 -4.83
N GLU A 336 -16.56 21.80 -5.42
CA GLU A 336 -17.85 21.51 -6.07
C GLU A 336 -19.03 21.71 -5.10
N SER A 337 -18.87 21.27 -3.85
CA SER A 337 -19.90 21.40 -2.80
C SER A 337 -20.21 22.85 -2.44
N LEU A 338 -19.20 23.72 -2.38
CA LEU A 338 -19.38 25.15 -2.15
C LEU A 338 -19.98 25.84 -3.38
N CYS A 339 -19.56 25.44 -4.58
CA CYS A 339 -20.10 25.99 -5.82
C CYS A 339 -21.60 25.71 -5.96
N ASN A 340 -22.01 24.45 -5.74
CA ASN A 340 -23.40 24.02 -5.73
C ASN A 340 -24.23 24.75 -4.66
N ALA A 341 -23.64 25.10 -3.51
CA ALA A 341 -24.33 25.86 -2.45
C ALA A 341 -24.68 27.30 -2.86
N PHE A 342 -23.96 27.90 -3.81
CA PHE A 342 -24.28 29.20 -4.41
C PHE A 342 -25.06 29.09 -5.73
N SER A 343 -25.52 27.89 -6.10
CA SER A 343 -26.14 27.57 -7.39
C SER A 343 -25.24 27.94 -8.59
N GLY A 344 -23.93 27.80 -8.42
CA GLY A 344 -22.95 28.00 -9.49
C GLY A 344 -22.74 26.75 -10.35
N THR A 345 -22.13 26.93 -11.51
CA THR A 345 -21.66 25.84 -12.38
C THR A 345 -20.18 25.58 -12.11
N TRP A 346 -19.85 24.36 -11.67
CA TRP A 346 -18.48 23.96 -11.35
C TRP A 346 -17.79 23.29 -12.55
N TRP A 347 -16.56 23.69 -12.84
CA TRP A 347 -15.79 23.21 -13.99
C TRP A 347 -14.55 22.44 -13.55
N SER A 348 -14.65 21.11 -13.55
CA SER A 348 -13.58 20.23 -13.08
C SER A 348 -12.27 20.44 -13.83
N GLY A 349 -11.19 20.71 -13.08
CA GLY A 349 -9.85 20.86 -13.65
C GLY A 349 -9.61 22.14 -14.47
N GLN A 350 -10.45 23.16 -14.33
CA GLN A 350 -10.21 24.52 -14.85
C GLN A 350 -10.12 25.50 -13.68
N SER A 351 -9.24 26.50 -13.75
CA SER A 351 -9.25 27.62 -12.80
C SER A 351 -10.00 28.82 -13.36
N CYS A 352 -10.37 29.77 -12.51
CA CYS A 352 -10.95 31.04 -12.95
C CYS A 352 -10.01 31.92 -13.79
N ALA A 353 -8.74 31.53 -13.97
CA ALA A 353 -7.83 32.14 -14.95
C ALA A 353 -7.93 31.49 -16.34
N ASP A 354 -8.48 30.27 -16.45
CA ASP A 354 -8.53 29.48 -17.69
C ASP A 354 -9.91 29.54 -18.37
N ILE A 355 -10.99 29.80 -17.61
CA ILE A 355 -12.37 29.82 -18.12
C ILE A 355 -13.04 31.19 -18.00
N VAL A 356 -13.76 31.58 -19.05
CA VAL A 356 -14.65 32.75 -19.05
C VAL A 356 -16.08 32.30 -18.71
N CYS A 357 -16.52 32.61 -17.49
CA CYS A 357 -17.83 32.19 -16.99
C CYS A 357 -19.04 32.90 -17.60
N PHE A 358 -18.88 34.18 -17.93
CA PHE A 358 -19.96 35.06 -18.40
C PHE A 358 -19.43 35.90 -19.57
N PRO A 359 -19.23 35.29 -20.75
CA PRO A 359 -18.61 35.96 -21.87
C PRO A 359 -19.51 37.09 -22.39
N VAL A 360 -18.91 38.25 -22.67
CA VAL A 360 -19.59 39.45 -23.18
C VAL A 360 -18.76 40.03 -24.32
N GLY A 361 -19.41 40.34 -25.44
CA GLY A 361 -18.72 40.86 -26.62
C GLY A 361 -19.66 41.21 -27.77
N ALA A 362 -19.09 41.33 -28.97
CA ALA A 362 -19.80 41.72 -30.17
C ALA A 362 -20.71 40.60 -30.71
N CYS A 363 -21.87 41.00 -31.20
CA CYS A 363 -22.84 40.15 -31.88
C CYS A 363 -23.11 40.70 -33.28
N CYS A 364 -22.81 39.92 -34.32
CA CYS A 364 -23.16 40.27 -35.71
C CYS A 364 -24.57 39.78 -36.02
N LEU A 365 -25.46 40.69 -36.42
CA LEU A 365 -26.82 40.37 -36.87
C LEU A 365 -26.85 40.06 -38.38
N PRO A 366 -27.88 39.37 -38.88
CA PRO A 366 -28.00 39.02 -40.30
C PRO A 366 -28.10 40.20 -41.27
N ASP A 367 -28.37 41.42 -40.79
CA ASP A 367 -28.42 42.65 -41.58
C ASP A 367 -27.07 43.39 -41.67
N GLY A 368 -25.99 42.74 -41.25
CA GLY A 368 -24.65 43.34 -41.18
C GLY A 368 -24.43 44.29 -39.99
N SER A 369 -25.44 44.52 -39.14
CA SER A 369 -25.27 45.37 -37.95
C SER A 369 -24.55 44.63 -36.82
N CYS A 370 -23.77 45.38 -36.03
CA CYS A 370 -23.06 44.87 -34.86
C CYS A 370 -23.67 45.41 -33.56
N VAL A 371 -24.00 44.51 -32.63
CA VAL A 371 -24.49 44.86 -31.29
C VAL A 371 -23.38 44.60 -30.26
N PRO A 372 -22.87 45.64 -29.56
CA PRO A 372 -21.85 45.47 -28.53
C PRO A 372 -22.43 44.88 -27.24
N ASP A 373 -21.56 44.56 -26.28
CA ASP A 373 -21.91 44.13 -24.91
C ASP A 373 -22.98 43.01 -24.81
N SER A 374 -23.00 42.11 -25.80
CA SER A 374 -23.97 41.00 -25.88
C SER A 374 -23.43 39.73 -25.22
N THR A 375 -24.31 38.94 -24.62
CA THR A 375 -24.01 37.54 -24.25
C THR A 375 -24.27 36.60 -25.43
N PRO A 376 -23.73 35.37 -25.46
CA PRO A 376 -24.03 34.39 -26.50
C PRO A 376 -25.54 34.13 -26.64
N GLU A 377 -26.26 34.00 -25.52
CA GLU A 377 -27.71 33.73 -25.49
C GLU A 377 -28.51 34.92 -26.01
N SER A 378 -28.13 36.16 -25.63
CA SER A 378 -28.80 37.35 -26.15
C SER A 378 -28.54 37.54 -27.63
N CYS A 379 -27.34 37.22 -28.11
CA CYS A 379 -26.99 37.30 -29.52
C CYS A 379 -27.82 36.34 -30.38
N VAL A 380 -27.91 35.07 -29.97
CA VAL A 380 -28.75 34.05 -30.64
C VAL A 380 -30.24 34.43 -30.59
N ALA A 381 -30.70 35.10 -29.51
CA ALA A 381 -32.08 35.58 -29.43
C ALA A 381 -32.43 36.68 -30.46
N PHE A 382 -31.43 37.40 -31.00
CA PHE A 382 -31.58 38.32 -32.12
C PHE A 382 -31.24 37.68 -33.48
N SER A 383 -31.13 36.34 -33.54
CA SER A 383 -30.67 35.57 -34.71
C SER A 383 -29.24 35.94 -35.17
N GLY A 384 -28.43 36.52 -34.28
CA GLY A 384 -27.06 36.92 -34.56
C GLY A 384 -26.02 35.84 -34.25
N THR A 385 -24.80 36.07 -34.73
CA THR A 385 -23.61 35.24 -34.46
C THR A 385 -22.67 35.97 -33.49
N PHE A 386 -22.43 35.35 -32.34
CA PHE A 386 -21.55 35.88 -31.30
C PHE A 386 -20.08 35.72 -31.70
N GLN A 387 -19.29 36.79 -31.57
CA GLN A 387 -17.94 36.87 -32.14
C GLN A 387 -16.83 36.48 -31.14
N GLY A 388 -17.18 36.28 -29.87
CA GLY A 388 -16.27 35.86 -28.80
C GLY A 388 -16.24 36.84 -27.64
N ASP A 389 -15.72 36.38 -26.50
CA ASP A 389 -15.56 37.23 -25.31
C ASP A 389 -14.60 38.41 -25.57
N ALA A 390 -14.90 39.55 -24.94
CA ALA A 390 -14.14 40.80 -25.03
C ALA A 390 -13.93 41.33 -26.47
N THR A 391 -14.75 40.90 -27.44
CA THR A 391 -14.77 41.46 -28.80
C THR A 391 -15.61 42.73 -28.85
N ASP A 392 -15.15 43.72 -29.63
CA ASP A 392 -15.78 45.04 -29.76
C ASP A 392 -16.25 45.27 -31.21
N CYS A 393 -17.42 45.87 -31.39
CA CYS A 393 -17.96 46.27 -32.68
C CYS A 393 -17.14 47.35 -33.40
N ASP A 394 -16.26 48.07 -32.68
CA ASP A 394 -15.29 48.98 -33.30
C ASP A 394 -14.16 48.23 -34.07
N VAL A 395 -14.02 46.91 -33.89
CA VAL A 395 -12.97 46.06 -34.50
C VAL A 395 -13.56 44.88 -35.29
N VAL A 396 -14.71 44.37 -34.88
CA VAL A 396 -15.43 43.29 -35.55
C VAL A 396 -16.13 43.82 -36.81
N GLU A 397 -15.72 43.31 -37.97
CA GLU A 397 -16.42 43.53 -39.24
C GLU A 397 -17.56 42.50 -39.37
N CYS A 398 -18.80 42.97 -39.24
CA CYS A 398 -19.99 42.18 -39.56
C CYS A 398 -20.32 42.39 -41.06
N PRO A 399 -20.17 41.38 -41.93
CA PRO A 399 -20.49 41.54 -43.35
C PRO A 399 -22.01 41.71 -43.53
N GLU A 400 -22.40 42.72 -44.30
CA GLU A 400 -23.76 42.82 -44.87
C GLU A 400 -23.97 41.64 -45.85
N PRO A 401 -25.14 41.01 -45.90
CA PRO A 401 -25.38 39.93 -46.85
C PRO A 401 -25.25 40.43 -48.29
N GLU A 402 -24.48 39.67 -49.07
CA GLU A 402 -24.36 39.85 -50.52
C GLU A 402 -25.27 38.84 -51.24
N GLY A 403 -25.65 39.20 -52.45
CA GLY A 403 -26.40 38.39 -53.39
C GLY A 403 -25.94 38.68 -54.81
N TRP A 404 -26.38 37.89 -55.79
CA TRP A 404 -26.12 38.25 -57.18
C TRP A 404 -26.83 39.56 -57.54
N CYS A 405 -26.16 40.35 -58.37
CA CYS A 405 -26.63 41.61 -58.90
C CYS A 405 -26.39 41.66 -60.40
N CYS A 406 -27.47 41.75 -61.16
CA CYS A 406 -27.46 41.81 -62.62
C CYS A 406 -27.61 43.24 -63.08
N THR A 407 -26.63 43.74 -63.81
CA THR A 407 -26.68 45.08 -64.41
C THR A 407 -27.30 45.05 -65.80
N ASP A 408 -27.72 46.22 -66.33
CA ASP A 408 -28.30 46.38 -67.69
C ASP A 408 -27.44 45.81 -68.86
N THR A 409 -26.20 45.39 -68.59
CA THR A 409 -25.29 44.76 -69.57
C THR A 409 -25.26 43.23 -69.52
N GLY A 410 -25.99 42.60 -68.59
CA GLY A 410 -25.97 41.15 -68.35
C GLY A 410 -24.79 40.67 -67.50
N ASP A 411 -23.95 41.58 -66.99
CA ASP A 411 -22.84 41.24 -66.10
C ASP A 411 -23.34 41.00 -64.67
N CYS A 412 -22.97 39.85 -64.09
CA CYS A 412 -23.25 39.44 -62.72
C CYS A 412 -22.14 39.90 -61.74
N PHE A 413 -22.53 40.54 -60.64
CA PHE A 413 -21.64 40.86 -59.53
C PHE A 413 -22.26 40.43 -58.20
N GLU A 414 -21.46 39.89 -57.28
CA GLU A 414 -21.88 39.71 -55.89
C GLU A 414 -21.75 41.06 -55.17
N LEU A 415 -22.88 41.61 -54.73
CA LEU A 415 -23.00 42.94 -54.14
C LEU A 415 -24.09 42.93 -53.05
N THR A 416 -24.01 43.86 -52.10
CA THR A 416 -25.12 44.08 -51.15
C THR A 416 -26.34 44.66 -51.85
N GLN A 417 -27.55 44.38 -51.36
CA GLN A 417 -28.80 44.85 -51.98
C GLN A 417 -28.80 46.37 -52.25
N ALA A 418 -28.35 47.16 -51.27
CA ALA A 418 -28.28 48.62 -51.39
C ALA A 418 -27.32 49.07 -52.51
N THR A 419 -26.19 48.38 -52.65
CA THR A 419 -25.19 48.65 -53.69
C THR A 419 -25.72 48.25 -55.07
N CYS A 420 -26.36 47.09 -55.18
CA CYS A 420 -26.94 46.61 -56.44
C CYS A 420 -27.99 47.59 -57.00
N LEU A 421 -28.96 47.97 -56.16
CA LEU A 421 -30.02 48.93 -56.53
C LEU A 421 -29.46 50.33 -56.84
N ALA A 422 -28.35 50.73 -56.20
CA ALA A 422 -27.69 52.00 -56.49
C ALA A 422 -27.01 52.05 -57.86
N PHE A 423 -26.58 50.89 -58.39
CA PHE A 423 -26.11 50.75 -59.77
C PHE A 423 -27.23 50.50 -60.78
N GLY A 424 -28.49 50.39 -60.33
CA GLY A 424 -29.67 50.15 -61.17
C GLY A 424 -29.91 48.68 -61.51
N GLY A 425 -29.16 47.76 -60.91
CA GLY A 425 -29.27 46.33 -61.17
C GLY A 425 -30.44 45.63 -60.46
N ILE A 426 -30.74 44.41 -60.93
CA ILE A 426 -31.69 43.48 -60.32
C ILE A 426 -30.94 42.63 -59.29
N TYR A 427 -31.51 42.49 -58.08
CA TYR A 427 -30.89 41.77 -56.96
C TYR A 427 -31.58 40.42 -56.72
N GLY A 428 -30.78 39.34 -56.65
CA GLY A 428 -31.26 37.96 -56.50
C GLY A 428 -31.74 37.56 -55.10
N GLY A 429 -31.55 38.43 -54.10
CA GLY A 429 -31.79 38.10 -52.69
C GLY A 429 -30.54 37.59 -51.99
N ASP A 430 -30.57 37.66 -50.66
CA ASP A 430 -29.41 37.40 -49.80
C ASP A 430 -28.93 35.95 -49.90
N GLY A 431 -27.63 35.75 -50.11
CA GLY A 431 -27.01 34.43 -50.26
C GLY A 431 -27.18 33.78 -51.64
N SER A 432 -27.76 34.49 -52.61
CA SER A 432 -27.68 34.12 -54.03
C SER A 432 -26.27 34.42 -54.58
N THR A 433 -25.80 33.68 -55.59
CA THR A 433 -24.40 33.76 -56.06
C THR A 433 -24.29 33.83 -57.57
N CYS A 434 -23.23 34.47 -58.10
CA CYS A 434 -22.93 34.51 -59.54
C CYS A 434 -22.27 33.22 -60.08
N ILE A 435 -22.38 32.11 -59.35
CA ILE A 435 -21.90 30.78 -59.76
C ILE A 435 -22.88 30.12 -60.75
N ASP A 436 -24.16 30.45 -60.61
CA ASP A 436 -25.20 30.05 -61.55
C ASP A 436 -24.97 30.83 -62.88
N PRO A 437 -24.70 30.13 -64.01
CA PRO A 437 -24.41 30.78 -65.27
C PRO A 437 -25.59 31.59 -65.82
N ASP A 438 -26.81 31.27 -65.37
CA ASP A 438 -28.06 31.83 -65.86
C ASP A 438 -28.61 32.90 -64.89
N ALA A 439 -27.88 33.20 -63.80
CA ALA A 439 -28.25 34.19 -62.77
C ALA A 439 -28.63 35.59 -63.32
N CYS A 440 -28.08 35.95 -64.48
CA CYS A 440 -28.33 37.22 -65.16
C CYS A 440 -28.82 37.07 -66.60
N ASP A 441 -29.32 35.90 -66.99
CA ASP A 441 -29.96 35.74 -68.29
C ASP A 441 -31.44 36.14 -68.22
N ASP A 442 -31.85 36.96 -69.19
CA ASP A 442 -33.24 37.37 -69.45
C ASP A 442 -33.92 36.39 -70.44
N SER A 443 -33.15 35.41 -70.97
CA SER A 443 -33.71 34.13 -71.46
C SER A 443 -33.89 33.15 -70.30
N SER A 444 -35.08 33.16 -69.72
CA SER A 444 -35.50 32.19 -68.72
C SER A 444 -35.64 30.79 -69.32
N ASP A 445 -34.61 29.95 -69.18
CA ASP A 445 -34.72 28.49 -69.36
C ASP A 445 -35.52 27.90 -68.18
N CYS A 446 -36.81 28.20 -68.16
CA CYS A 446 -37.77 27.52 -67.30
C CYS A 446 -37.90 26.08 -67.77
N VAL A 447 -37.28 25.17 -67.02
CA VAL A 447 -37.26 23.71 -67.21
C VAL A 447 -38.65 23.19 -67.63
N GLY A 448 -38.84 23.02 -68.95
CA GLY A 448 -40.11 22.68 -69.58
C GLY A 448 -40.57 23.57 -70.75
N ASP A 449 -39.97 24.73 -71.01
CA ASP A 449 -40.26 25.56 -72.20
C ASP A 449 -39.54 24.99 -73.43
N THR A 450 -40.19 24.02 -74.08
CA THR A 450 -39.67 23.38 -75.31
C THR A 450 -39.91 24.24 -76.55
N THR A 451 -40.75 25.26 -76.46
CA THR A 451 -41.05 26.18 -77.57
C THR A 451 -40.14 27.42 -77.60
N GLY A 452 -39.50 27.75 -76.47
CA GLY A 452 -38.62 28.91 -76.29
C GLY A 452 -39.38 30.24 -76.34
N ASP A 453 -40.58 30.29 -75.79
CA ASP A 453 -41.47 31.47 -75.81
C ASP A 453 -41.58 32.22 -74.47
N GLY A 454 -41.00 31.67 -73.40
CA GLY A 454 -40.95 32.23 -72.05
C GLY A 454 -42.13 31.85 -71.16
N VAL A 455 -42.94 30.83 -71.53
CA VAL A 455 -44.09 30.38 -70.72
C VAL A 455 -44.28 28.87 -70.84
N VAL A 456 -43.97 28.09 -69.78
CA VAL A 456 -44.24 26.63 -69.75
C VAL A 456 -45.75 26.37 -69.73
N ASN A 457 -46.31 25.93 -70.86
CA ASN A 457 -47.76 25.79 -71.02
C ASN A 457 -48.19 24.56 -71.83
N VAL A 458 -49.38 24.63 -72.45
CA VAL A 458 -49.95 23.52 -73.24
C VAL A 458 -49.20 23.32 -74.55
N ASP A 459 -48.65 24.38 -75.12
CA ASP A 459 -47.96 24.32 -76.41
C ASP A 459 -46.63 23.52 -76.29
N ASP A 460 -45.94 23.59 -75.15
CA ASP A 460 -44.75 22.78 -74.84
C ASP A 460 -45.07 21.31 -74.64
N VAL A 461 -46.11 20.98 -73.86
CA VAL A 461 -46.58 19.59 -73.73
C VAL A 461 -46.99 19.03 -75.10
N LEU A 462 -47.50 19.86 -76.00
CA LEU A 462 -47.83 19.46 -77.36
C LEU A 462 -46.59 19.25 -78.24
N ASP A 463 -45.48 19.96 -78.04
CA ASP A 463 -44.24 19.71 -78.78
C ASP A 463 -43.56 18.40 -78.33
N VAL A 464 -43.47 18.15 -77.02
CA VAL A 464 -43.01 16.84 -76.49
C VAL A 464 -43.87 15.69 -77.04
N LEU A 465 -45.21 15.82 -76.98
CA LEU A 465 -46.11 14.79 -77.49
C LEU A 465 -46.09 14.65 -79.02
N ALA A 466 -45.73 15.70 -79.77
CA ALA A 466 -45.57 15.63 -81.23
C ALA A 466 -44.31 14.85 -81.64
N ASN A 467 -43.26 14.91 -80.81
CA ASN A 467 -41.96 14.28 -81.04
C ASN A 467 -41.74 12.97 -80.26
N TYR A 468 -42.73 12.52 -79.48
CA TYR A 468 -42.65 11.34 -78.60
C TYR A 468 -42.10 10.07 -79.27
N GLY A 469 -41.02 9.53 -78.71
CA GLY A 469 -40.28 8.37 -79.23
C GLY A 469 -39.35 8.70 -80.40
N SER A 470 -38.82 9.92 -80.47
CA SER A 470 -37.75 10.33 -81.39
C SER A 470 -36.48 10.72 -80.63
N ASP A 471 -35.33 10.66 -81.30
CA ASP A 471 -34.03 10.97 -80.69
C ASP A 471 -33.63 12.42 -81.07
N GLY A 472 -33.28 13.27 -80.09
CA GLY A 472 -32.70 14.60 -80.30
C GLY A 472 -33.57 15.58 -81.11
N SER A 473 -34.76 15.89 -80.59
CA SER A 473 -35.72 16.85 -81.18
C SER A 473 -35.97 18.04 -80.25
N SER A 474 -36.90 18.94 -80.58
CA SER A 474 -37.31 20.02 -79.66
C SER A 474 -38.11 19.53 -78.44
N GLY A 475 -38.67 18.32 -78.50
CA GLY A 475 -39.39 17.72 -77.37
C GLY A 475 -38.51 17.06 -76.30
N ASP A 476 -37.19 17.09 -76.47
CA ASP A 476 -36.17 16.61 -75.51
C ASP A 476 -35.96 17.73 -74.47
N ALA A 477 -36.68 17.63 -73.35
CA ALA A 477 -36.83 18.68 -72.35
C ALA A 477 -35.91 18.50 -71.13
N ASP A 478 -35.35 17.30 -70.93
CA ASP A 478 -34.30 17.06 -69.92
C ASP A 478 -32.88 16.96 -70.50
N GLY A 479 -32.74 16.86 -71.82
CA GLY A 479 -31.47 16.91 -72.55
C GLY A 479 -30.75 15.56 -72.66
N ASP A 480 -31.42 14.43 -72.38
CA ASP A 480 -30.81 13.10 -72.43
C ASP A 480 -30.71 12.48 -73.85
N ASN A 481 -31.32 13.15 -74.85
CA ASN A 481 -31.37 12.79 -76.28
C ASN A 481 -32.43 11.72 -76.64
N ASP A 482 -33.32 11.32 -75.73
CA ASP A 482 -34.60 10.66 -76.03
C ASP A 482 -35.75 11.71 -76.08
N VAL A 483 -36.97 11.28 -76.45
CA VAL A 483 -38.21 12.00 -76.11
C VAL A 483 -39.22 10.97 -75.59
N ASP A 484 -39.56 11.08 -74.32
CA ASP A 484 -40.09 10.01 -73.49
C ASP A 484 -41.17 10.55 -72.51
N VAL A 485 -41.62 9.74 -71.54
CA VAL A 485 -42.57 10.17 -70.50
C VAL A 485 -41.94 11.15 -69.50
N ASP A 486 -40.62 11.09 -69.28
CA ASP A 486 -39.96 11.92 -68.29
C ASP A 486 -39.92 13.41 -68.72
N ASP A 487 -39.76 13.71 -70.03
CA ASP A 487 -39.97 15.05 -70.61
C ASP A 487 -41.39 15.58 -70.34
N VAL A 488 -42.41 14.75 -70.57
CA VAL A 488 -43.82 15.13 -70.36
C VAL A 488 -44.07 15.46 -68.88
N LEU A 489 -43.42 14.75 -67.96
CA LEU A 489 -43.52 15.01 -66.53
C LEU A 489 -42.78 16.29 -66.13
N LEU A 490 -41.65 16.58 -66.77
CA LEU A 490 -40.85 17.78 -66.57
C LEU A 490 -41.63 19.05 -66.97
N VAL A 491 -42.20 19.09 -68.18
CA VAL A 491 -43.05 20.22 -68.64
C VAL A 491 -44.28 20.41 -67.73
N ILE A 492 -44.95 19.32 -67.32
CA ILE A 492 -46.11 19.40 -66.41
C ILE A 492 -45.72 19.94 -65.02
N ASN A 493 -44.48 19.71 -64.58
CA ASN A 493 -43.97 20.19 -63.30
C ASN A 493 -43.53 21.67 -63.35
N GLY A 494 -43.11 22.17 -64.51
CA GLY A 494 -42.69 23.57 -64.73
C GLY A 494 -43.83 24.57 -65.01
N TRP A 495 -45.07 24.11 -65.16
CA TRP A 495 -46.20 24.88 -65.70
C TRP A 495 -46.43 26.29 -65.09
N GLY A 496 -46.19 27.34 -65.88
CA GLY A 496 -46.36 28.75 -65.47
C GLY A 496 -45.72 29.75 -66.42
N ASP A 497 -45.94 31.04 -66.15
CA ASP A 497 -45.15 32.13 -66.76
C ASP A 497 -43.72 32.09 -66.21
N CYS A 498 -42.75 32.46 -67.05
CA CYS A 498 -41.36 32.69 -66.70
C CYS A 498 -41.08 34.21 -66.65
#